data_AF-A0A8T3M9M9-F1
#
_entry.id   AF-A0A8T3M9M9-F1
#
_cell.length_a   1.000
_cell.length_b   1.000
_cell.length_c   1.000
_cell.angle_alpha   90.00
_cell.angle_beta   90.00
_cell.angle_gamma   90.00
#
_symmetry.space_group_name_H-M   'P 1'
#
loop_
_entity.id
_entity.type
_entity.pdbx_description
1 polymer ?
#
loop_
_entity_poly.entity_id
_entity_poly.type
_entity_poly.pdbx_seq_one_letter_code
_entity_poly.pdbx_strand_id
1 'polypeptide(L)'
;AGATIRAAADDLARIGILVAEHLDVRRVGRPILEQAASEIGETVVLALYDPVRRQFSAVDAAETSHPIRYLWESLREWSDLHLGSSGKGILAFLAPDEQAAILDGLPDPIPGRRRLTKSRLRDELDAARQRGYIVSHGERFDGAVGVSAPIRDARGRVVGDLIATWPDNRTSDAKEAAAGATIRAAADNLSRRLGWSSVESPRGGMGRS
;
A
#
# COMPACT_ATOMS: atom_id res chain seq x y z
N ALA A 1 38.48 -5.73 -21.36
CA ALA A 1 37.00 -5.61 -21.36
C ALA A 1 36.36 -6.04 -20.03
N GLY A 2 36.64 -7.24 -19.49
CA GLY A 2 35.98 -7.74 -18.26
C GLY A 2 36.29 -7.00 -16.95
N ALA A 3 37.50 -6.42 -16.79
CA ALA A 3 37.86 -5.67 -15.59
C ALA A 3 37.13 -4.31 -15.50
N THR A 4 36.93 -3.63 -16.63
CA THR A 4 36.26 -2.33 -16.71
C THR A 4 34.76 -2.43 -16.45
N ILE A 5 34.11 -3.52 -16.91
CA ILE A 5 32.69 -3.79 -16.66
C ILE A 5 32.45 -4.11 -15.17
N ARG A 6 33.38 -4.84 -14.53
CA ARG A 6 33.29 -5.17 -13.11
C ARG A 6 33.42 -3.94 -12.21
N ALA A 7 34.40 -3.08 -12.48
CA ALA A 7 34.57 -1.82 -11.76
C ALA A 7 33.34 -0.90 -11.88
N ALA A 8 32.75 -0.79 -13.08
CA ALA A 8 31.53 -0.01 -13.29
C ALA A 8 30.31 -0.60 -12.55
N ALA A 9 30.21 -1.94 -12.46
CA ALA A 9 29.16 -2.60 -11.69
C ALA A 9 29.33 -2.40 -10.17
N ASP A 10 30.56 -2.45 -9.67
CA ASP A 10 30.87 -2.20 -8.27
C ASP A 10 30.58 -0.74 -7.88
N ASP A 11 30.91 0.22 -8.76
CA ASP A 11 30.57 1.64 -8.58
C ASP A 11 29.06 1.88 -8.61
N LEU A 12 28.33 1.23 -9.53
CA LEU A 12 26.87 1.33 -9.60
C LEU A 12 26.22 0.73 -8.34
N ALA A 13 26.72 -0.41 -7.85
CA ALA A 13 26.26 -1.00 -6.60
C ALA A 13 26.55 -0.08 -5.41
N ARG A 14 27.73 0.54 -5.34
CA ARG A 14 28.10 1.50 -4.30
C ARG A 14 27.21 2.73 -4.31
N ILE A 15 26.97 3.32 -5.48
CA ILE A 15 26.05 4.46 -5.65
C ILE A 15 24.63 4.04 -5.29
N GLY A 16 24.20 2.85 -5.70
CA GLY A 16 22.88 2.30 -5.37
C GLY A 16 22.65 2.18 -3.86
N ILE A 17 23.66 1.72 -3.11
CA ILE A 17 23.60 1.65 -1.64
C ILE A 17 23.50 3.06 -1.04
N LEU A 18 24.36 4.00 -1.46
CA LEU A 18 24.34 5.38 -0.96
C LEU A 18 23.02 6.10 -1.26
N VAL A 19 22.43 5.88 -2.44
CA VAL A 19 21.12 6.46 -2.80
C VAL A 19 19.99 5.83 -1.98
N ALA A 20 20.04 4.52 -1.74
CA ALA A 20 19.03 3.82 -0.93
C ALA A 20 19.00 4.34 0.52
N GLU A 21 20.15 4.68 1.11
CA GLU A 21 20.25 5.29 2.44
C GLU A 21 19.58 6.66 2.54
N HIS A 22 19.45 7.38 1.42
CA HIS A 22 18.88 8.75 1.35
C HIS A 22 17.49 8.80 0.69
N LEU A 23 16.91 7.65 0.35
CA LEU A 23 15.63 7.57 -0.32
C LEU A 23 14.48 7.81 0.67
N ASP A 24 14.11 9.07 0.88
CA ASP A 24 12.88 9.39 1.61
C ASP A 24 11.66 9.12 0.72
N VAL A 25 10.98 8.01 0.99
CA VAL A 25 9.74 7.59 0.30
C VAL A 25 8.67 8.68 0.29
N ARG A 26 8.61 9.53 1.32
CA ARG A 26 7.67 10.67 1.36
C ARG A 26 8.02 11.70 0.30
N ARG A 27 9.30 12.04 0.18
CA ARG A 27 9.77 13.00 -0.83
C ARG A 27 9.53 12.48 -2.25
N VAL A 28 9.71 11.19 -2.47
CA VAL A 28 9.45 10.54 -3.77
C VAL A 28 7.95 10.44 -4.05
N GLY A 29 7.15 10.16 -3.02
CA GLY A 29 5.71 9.96 -3.10
C GLY A 29 4.90 11.26 -3.21
N ARG A 30 5.35 12.36 -2.62
CA ARG A 30 4.62 13.65 -2.58
C ARG A 30 3.94 14.05 -3.90
N PRO A 31 4.65 14.17 -5.04
CA PRO A 31 4.01 14.57 -6.29
C PRO A 31 2.99 13.54 -6.81
N ILE A 32 3.17 12.25 -6.49
CA ILE A 32 2.23 11.19 -6.86
C ILE A 32 0.96 11.30 -6.02
N LEU A 33 1.10 11.58 -4.72
CA LEU A 33 -0.04 11.82 -3.82
C LEU A 33 -0.86 13.02 -4.27
N GLU A 34 -0.20 14.14 -4.57
CA GLU A 34 -0.86 15.38 -5.02
C GLU A 34 -1.62 15.17 -6.33
N GLN A 35 -1.00 14.47 -7.29
CA GLN A 35 -1.66 14.14 -8.56
C GLN A 35 -2.89 13.24 -8.35
N ALA A 36 -2.75 12.16 -7.56
CA ALA A 36 -3.86 11.26 -7.27
C ALA A 36 -4.99 11.97 -6.52
N ALA A 37 -4.66 12.82 -5.53
CA ALA A 37 -5.64 13.63 -4.83
C ALA A 37 -6.38 14.59 -5.77
N SER A 38 -5.66 15.23 -6.70
CA SER A 38 -6.26 16.12 -7.70
C SER A 38 -7.19 15.36 -8.66
N GLU A 39 -6.83 14.14 -9.07
CA GLU A 39 -7.64 13.32 -9.98
C GLU A 39 -8.91 12.78 -9.32
N ILE A 40 -8.81 12.36 -8.05
CA ILE A 40 -9.94 11.78 -7.30
C ILE A 40 -10.83 12.88 -6.70
N GLY A 41 -10.26 14.05 -6.42
CA GLY A 41 -10.91 15.15 -5.68
C GLY A 41 -10.99 14.92 -4.16
N GLU A 42 -10.31 13.90 -3.64
CA GLU A 42 -10.38 13.48 -2.23
C GLU A 42 -8.99 13.42 -1.61
N THR A 43 -8.93 13.36 -0.27
CA THR A 43 -7.64 13.25 0.45
C THR A 43 -6.96 11.93 0.09
N VAL A 44 -5.67 12.00 -0.24
CA VAL A 44 -4.81 10.82 -0.46
C VAL A 44 -3.69 10.78 0.56
N VAL A 45 -3.46 9.61 1.15
CA VAL A 45 -2.52 9.38 2.25
C VAL A 45 -1.49 8.32 1.85
N LEU A 46 -0.25 8.54 2.28
CA LEU A 46 0.83 7.56 2.24
C LEU A 46 1.00 6.99 3.64
N ALA A 47 0.90 5.66 3.75
CA ALA A 47 1.26 4.96 4.98
C ALA A 47 2.39 3.97 4.75
N LEU A 48 3.20 3.74 5.79
CA LEU A 48 4.31 2.80 5.79
C LEU A 48 4.05 1.65 6.74
N TYR A 49 4.48 0.47 6.32
CA TYR A 49 4.37 -0.77 7.06
C TYR A 49 5.65 -1.06 7.86
N ASP A 50 5.50 -1.40 9.14
CA ASP A 50 6.58 -1.92 9.99
C ASP A 50 6.38 -3.44 10.21
N PRO A 51 7.24 -4.30 9.62
CA PRO A 51 7.11 -5.75 9.71
C PRO A 51 7.46 -6.32 11.09
N VAL A 52 8.22 -5.59 11.91
CA VAL A 52 8.54 -6.00 13.29
C VAL A 52 7.32 -5.80 14.18
N ARG A 53 6.64 -4.66 14.02
CA ARG A 53 5.41 -4.32 14.76
C ARG A 53 4.18 -5.00 14.20
N ARG A 54 4.20 -5.39 12.93
CA ARG A 54 3.02 -5.83 12.16
C ARG A 54 1.92 -4.77 12.18
N GLN A 55 2.33 -3.52 12.07
CA GLN A 55 1.48 -2.33 12.12
C GLN A 55 1.89 -1.35 11.04
N PHE A 56 1.01 -0.42 10.72
CA PHE A 56 1.29 0.65 9.77
C PHE A 56 1.14 2.02 10.44
N SER A 57 1.72 3.04 9.81
CA SER A 57 1.53 4.43 10.21
C SER A 57 1.45 5.35 9.01
N ALA A 58 0.51 6.28 9.03
CA ALA A 58 0.40 7.32 8.02
C ALA A 58 1.54 8.34 8.19
N VAL A 59 2.27 8.60 7.12
CA VAL A 59 3.49 9.41 7.15
C VAL A 59 3.40 10.66 6.28
N ASP A 60 2.43 10.71 5.38
CA ASP A 60 2.16 11.88 4.54
C ASP A 60 0.71 11.90 4.02
N ALA A 61 0.21 13.09 3.68
CA ALA A 61 -1.11 13.28 3.09
C ALA A 61 -1.12 14.48 2.13
N ALA A 62 -1.87 14.33 1.03
CA ALA A 62 -2.33 15.42 0.16
C ALA A 62 -3.83 15.62 0.42
N GLU A 63 -4.19 16.72 1.07
CA GLU A 63 -5.55 16.96 1.53
C GLU A 63 -6.46 17.49 0.42
N THR A 64 -7.73 17.06 0.44
CA THR A 64 -8.77 17.69 -0.40
C THR A 64 -9.09 19.11 0.04
N SER A 65 -9.57 19.91 -0.90
CA SER A 65 -10.14 21.25 -0.68
C SER A 65 -11.59 21.21 -0.18
N HIS A 66 -12.22 20.04 -0.11
CA HIS A 66 -13.56 19.92 0.46
C HIS A 66 -13.60 20.33 1.95
N PRO A 67 -14.62 21.10 2.38
CA PRO A 67 -14.71 21.57 3.78
C PRO A 67 -15.00 20.43 4.75
N ILE A 68 -15.73 19.40 4.30
CA ILE A 68 -15.93 18.15 5.03
C ILE A 68 -15.03 17.10 4.39
N ARG A 69 -14.08 16.62 5.20
CA ARG A 69 -13.05 15.66 4.80
C ARG A 69 -12.67 14.77 5.97
N TYR A 70 -12.12 13.62 5.64
CA TYR A 70 -11.52 12.73 6.63
C TYR A 70 -10.18 13.32 7.06
N LEU A 71 -10.05 13.64 8.35
CA LEU A 71 -8.79 14.10 8.93
C LEU A 71 -8.02 12.90 9.48
N TRP A 72 -6.79 12.73 9.04
CA TRP A 72 -5.84 11.81 9.64
C TRP A 72 -5.13 12.52 10.79
N GLU A 73 -5.85 12.81 11.88
CA GLU A 73 -5.28 13.44 13.08
C GLU A 73 -4.17 12.58 13.72
N SER A 74 -4.16 11.29 13.39
CA SER A 74 -3.23 10.26 13.85
C SER A 74 -2.05 10.01 12.90
N LEU A 75 -1.63 10.99 12.11
CA LEU A 75 -0.33 10.90 11.42
C LEU A 75 0.74 10.52 12.46
N ARG A 76 1.51 9.47 12.18
CA ARG A 76 2.56 8.89 13.04
C ARG A 76 2.10 7.99 14.19
N GLU A 77 0.80 7.73 14.34
CA GLU A 77 0.32 6.66 15.22
C GLU A 77 0.42 5.30 14.52
N TRP A 78 0.67 4.26 15.31
CA TRP A 78 0.69 2.88 14.81
C TRP A 78 -0.69 2.26 14.84
N SER A 79 -0.96 1.43 13.86
CA SER A 79 -2.29 0.95 13.55
C SER A 79 -2.30 -0.50 13.08
N ASP A 80 -3.28 -1.26 13.55
CA ASP A 80 -3.41 -2.69 13.22
C ASP A 80 -3.85 -2.93 11.77
N LEU A 81 -3.43 -4.06 11.22
CA LEU A 81 -3.61 -4.41 9.81
C LEU A 81 -4.97 -5.02 9.47
N HIS A 82 -5.80 -5.37 10.45
CA HIS A 82 -7.07 -6.06 10.19
C HIS A 82 -8.26 -5.10 9.99
N LEU A 83 -8.06 -3.78 10.14
CA LEU A 83 -9.11 -2.76 10.08
C LEU A 83 -8.84 -1.68 9.05
N GLY A 84 -9.90 -1.29 8.35
CA GLY A 84 -9.87 -0.19 7.39
C GLY A 84 -9.17 -0.56 6.09
N SER A 85 -9.30 0.32 5.10
CA SER A 85 -8.66 0.09 3.80
C SER A 85 -7.16 -0.02 3.94
N SER A 86 -6.50 0.85 4.72
CA SER A 86 -5.04 0.84 4.78
C SER A 86 -4.47 -0.46 5.36
N GLY A 87 -4.93 -0.83 6.55
CA GLY A 87 -4.49 -2.06 7.20
C GLY A 87 -4.71 -3.28 6.32
N LYS A 88 -5.95 -3.44 5.82
CA LYS A 88 -6.30 -4.58 4.97
C LYS A 88 -5.61 -4.53 3.61
N GLY A 89 -5.34 -3.34 3.09
CA GLY A 89 -4.64 -3.10 1.83
C GLY A 89 -3.15 -3.41 1.91
N ILE A 90 -2.55 -3.32 3.09
CA ILE A 90 -1.22 -3.88 3.35
C ILE A 90 -1.36 -5.40 3.52
N LEU A 91 -2.21 -5.84 4.44
CA LEU A 91 -2.37 -7.25 4.83
C LEU A 91 -2.66 -8.16 3.64
N ALA A 92 -3.52 -7.73 2.71
CA ALA A 92 -3.94 -8.51 1.54
C ALA A 92 -2.76 -8.89 0.64
N PHE A 93 -1.71 -8.07 0.60
CA PHE A 93 -0.60 -8.21 -0.33
C PHE A 93 0.72 -8.58 0.32
N LEU A 94 0.74 -8.80 1.64
CA LEU A 94 1.88 -9.40 2.33
C LEU A 94 2.22 -10.79 1.77
N ALA A 95 3.43 -11.25 2.08
CA ALA A 95 3.84 -12.61 1.79
C ALA A 95 2.91 -13.61 2.52
N PRO A 96 2.59 -14.77 1.93
CA PRO A 96 1.63 -15.72 2.51
C PRO A 96 1.93 -16.09 3.96
N ASP A 97 3.20 -16.38 4.29
CA ASP A 97 3.60 -16.77 5.64
C ASP A 97 3.42 -15.64 6.66
N GLU A 98 3.73 -14.41 6.27
CA GLU A 98 3.58 -13.23 7.12
C GLU A 98 2.11 -12.89 7.34
N GLN A 99 1.31 -12.94 6.27
CA GLN A 99 -0.14 -12.75 6.34
C GLN A 99 -0.79 -13.81 7.24
N ALA A 100 -0.44 -15.09 7.07
CA ALA A 100 -0.95 -16.18 7.89
C ALA A 100 -0.60 -15.97 9.38
N ALA A 101 0.66 -15.63 9.68
CA ALA A 101 1.08 -15.37 11.05
C ALA A 101 0.34 -14.19 11.72
N ILE A 102 -0.09 -13.18 10.96
CA ILE A 102 -0.92 -12.09 11.45
C ILE A 102 -2.35 -12.57 11.69
N LEU A 103 -2.96 -13.24 10.71
CA LEU A 103 -4.35 -13.71 10.78
C LEU A 103 -4.56 -14.76 11.90
N ASP A 104 -3.58 -15.62 12.12
CA ASP A 104 -3.65 -16.66 13.15
C ASP A 104 -3.56 -16.05 14.55
N GLY A 105 -2.83 -14.94 14.72
CA GLY A 105 -2.73 -14.18 15.97
C GLY A 105 -3.97 -13.38 16.34
N LEU A 106 -4.93 -13.18 15.42
CA LEU A 106 -6.17 -12.45 15.72
C LEU A 106 -7.12 -13.30 16.58
N PRO A 107 -8.00 -12.69 17.38
CA PRO A 107 -9.16 -13.39 17.94
C PRO A 107 -10.20 -13.73 16.85
N ASP A 108 -11.12 -14.65 17.13
CA ASP A 108 -12.28 -14.93 16.27
C ASP A 108 -13.55 -15.09 17.14
N PRO A 109 -14.52 -14.15 17.08
CA PRO A 109 -14.59 -13.00 16.18
C PRO A 109 -13.57 -11.89 16.53
N ILE A 110 -13.26 -11.07 15.52
CA ILE A 110 -12.35 -9.93 15.65
C ILE A 110 -13.11 -8.75 16.29
N PRO A 111 -12.66 -8.21 17.43
CA PRO A 111 -13.26 -7.03 18.06
C PRO A 111 -13.22 -5.81 17.14
N GLY A 112 -14.31 -5.06 17.11
CA GLY A 112 -14.40 -3.83 16.31
C GLY A 112 -15.84 -3.36 16.14
N ARG A 113 -16.00 -2.27 15.37
CA ARG A 113 -17.32 -1.67 15.09
C ARG A 113 -18.24 -2.59 14.29
N ARG A 114 -17.67 -3.46 13.45
CA ARG A 114 -18.40 -4.46 12.65
C ARG A 114 -18.09 -5.86 13.14
N ARG A 115 -19.08 -6.75 13.05
CA ARG A 115 -18.89 -8.19 13.28
C ARG A 115 -18.05 -8.77 12.14
N LEU A 116 -16.75 -8.93 12.38
CA LEU A 116 -15.79 -9.50 11.44
C LEU A 116 -15.27 -10.83 11.99
N THR A 117 -15.30 -11.88 11.17
CA THR A 117 -14.69 -13.18 11.47
C THR A 117 -13.40 -13.32 10.69
N LYS A 118 -12.52 -14.23 11.12
CA LYS A 118 -11.29 -14.52 10.35
C LYS A 118 -11.59 -15.01 8.93
N SER A 119 -12.63 -15.83 8.76
CA SER A 119 -13.05 -16.32 7.44
C SER A 119 -13.43 -15.16 6.52
N ARG A 120 -14.31 -14.26 7.00
CA ARG A 120 -14.75 -13.11 6.20
C ARG A 120 -13.59 -12.17 5.87
N LEU A 121 -12.67 -11.95 6.81
CA LEU A 121 -11.48 -11.16 6.54
C LEU A 121 -10.66 -11.79 5.41
N ARG A 122 -10.42 -13.11 5.41
CA ARG A 122 -9.71 -13.79 4.33
C ARG A 122 -10.40 -13.58 2.96
N ASP A 123 -11.72 -13.73 2.91
CA ASP A 123 -12.48 -13.51 1.67
C ASP A 123 -12.30 -12.07 1.13
N GLU A 124 -12.31 -11.07 2.01
CA GLU A 124 -12.09 -9.66 1.65
C GLU A 124 -10.67 -9.42 1.13
N LEU A 125 -9.66 -10.04 1.75
CA LEU A 125 -8.25 -9.95 1.33
C LEU A 125 -8.02 -10.63 -0.02
N ASP A 126 -8.61 -11.80 -0.25
CA ASP A 126 -8.49 -12.52 -1.52
C ASP A 126 -9.14 -11.75 -2.67
N ALA A 127 -10.32 -11.18 -2.43
CA ALA A 127 -10.97 -10.30 -3.40
C ALA A 127 -10.14 -9.04 -3.71
N ALA A 128 -9.46 -8.48 -2.69
CA ALA A 128 -8.55 -7.37 -2.89
C ALA A 128 -7.33 -7.74 -3.75
N ARG A 129 -6.74 -8.93 -3.54
CA ARG A 129 -5.62 -9.42 -4.36
C ARG A 129 -5.99 -9.54 -5.83
N GLN A 130 -7.19 -10.04 -6.13
CA GLN A 130 -7.68 -10.17 -7.51
C GLN A 130 -7.88 -8.81 -8.20
N ARG A 131 -8.38 -7.81 -7.47
CA ARG A 131 -8.62 -6.45 -8.01
C ARG A 131 -7.36 -5.58 -8.03
N GLY A 132 -6.39 -5.84 -7.16
CA GLY A 132 -5.21 -5.01 -6.96
C GLY A 132 -5.41 -3.79 -6.03
N TYR A 133 -6.59 -3.67 -5.40
CA TYR A 133 -6.92 -2.66 -4.39
C TYR A 133 -8.05 -3.16 -3.49
N ILE A 134 -8.22 -2.53 -2.32
CA ILE A 134 -9.32 -2.82 -1.39
C ILE A 134 -10.17 -1.58 -1.13
N VAL A 135 -11.47 -1.79 -0.92
CA VAL A 135 -12.44 -0.79 -0.48
C VAL A 135 -12.88 -1.16 0.94
N SER A 136 -12.99 -0.17 1.82
CA SER A 136 -13.49 -0.32 3.19
C SER A 136 -14.53 0.75 3.48
N HIS A 137 -15.60 0.38 4.17
CA HIS A 137 -16.67 1.30 4.56
C HIS A 137 -16.85 1.30 6.07
N GLY A 138 -16.79 2.47 6.71
CA GLY A 138 -17.19 2.66 8.09
C GLY A 138 -16.43 1.83 9.14
N GLU A 139 -15.24 1.30 8.82
CA GLU A 139 -14.55 0.37 9.73
C GLU A 139 -13.77 1.08 10.83
N ARG A 140 -13.09 2.18 10.48
CA ARG A 140 -12.39 3.03 11.46
C ARG A 140 -13.32 4.11 12.03
N PHE A 141 -13.98 4.82 11.12
CA PHE A 141 -14.87 5.92 11.44
C PHE A 141 -16.17 5.72 10.67
N ASP A 142 -17.29 5.85 11.35
CA ASP A 142 -18.61 5.75 10.73
C ASP A 142 -18.75 6.86 9.68
N GLY A 143 -19.36 6.54 8.54
CA GLY A 143 -19.52 7.48 7.44
C GLY A 143 -18.26 7.70 6.59
N ALA A 144 -17.18 6.93 6.79
CA ALA A 144 -15.97 7.04 5.97
C ALA A 144 -15.85 5.88 4.96
N VAL A 145 -15.45 6.20 3.74
CA VAL A 145 -15.00 5.24 2.73
C VAL A 145 -13.50 5.41 2.52
N GLY A 146 -12.81 4.28 2.38
CA GLY A 146 -11.39 4.25 2.07
C GLY A 146 -11.09 3.27 0.96
N VAL A 147 -10.21 3.66 0.04
CA VAL A 147 -9.69 2.79 -1.02
C VAL A 147 -8.18 2.80 -1.00
N SER A 148 -7.54 1.64 -0.97
CA SER A 148 -6.08 1.55 -0.89
C SER A 148 -5.46 0.51 -1.81
N ALA A 149 -4.21 0.77 -2.17
CA ALA A 149 -3.37 -0.15 -2.94
C ALA A 149 -1.93 -0.18 -2.40
N PRO A 150 -1.28 -1.35 -2.42
CA PRO A 150 0.03 -1.56 -1.79
C PRO A 150 1.17 -0.91 -2.56
N ILE A 151 2.16 -0.42 -1.83
CA ILE A 151 3.45 0.03 -2.34
C ILE A 151 4.48 -1.09 -2.12
N ARG A 152 5.30 -1.38 -3.13
CA ARG A 152 6.30 -2.45 -3.11
C ARG A 152 7.71 -1.93 -3.31
N ASP A 153 8.66 -2.58 -2.64
CA ASP A 153 10.09 -2.37 -2.89
C ASP A 153 10.60 -3.16 -4.11
N ALA A 154 11.88 -2.99 -4.42
CA ALA A 154 12.56 -3.71 -5.50
C ALA A 154 12.52 -5.25 -5.38
N ARG A 155 12.26 -5.80 -4.18
CA ARG A 155 12.12 -7.24 -3.95
C ARG A 155 10.66 -7.70 -4.04
N GLY A 156 9.72 -6.78 -4.36
CA GLY A 156 8.30 -7.05 -4.41
C GLY A 156 7.64 -7.14 -3.03
N ARG A 157 8.35 -6.80 -1.95
CA ARG A 157 7.79 -6.79 -0.59
C ARG A 157 6.94 -5.55 -0.40
N VAL A 158 5.80 -5.69 0.27
CA VAL A 158 4.95 -4.55 0.63
C VAL A 158 5.67 -3.73 1.70
N VAL A 159 5.80 -2.43 1.46
CA VAL A 159 6.43 -1.46 2.38
C VAL A 159 5.46 -0.42 2.91
N GLY A 160 4.21 -0.47 2.45
CA GLY A 160 3.17 0.50 2.77
C GLY A 160 2.05 0.46 1.74
N ASP A 161 1.25 1.52 1.70
CA ASP A 161 0.15 1.68 0.76
C ASP A 161 -0.17 3.17 0.49
N LEU A 162 -0.93 3.40 -0.58
CA LEU A 162 -1.61 4.67 -0.82
C LEU A 162 -3.10 4.50 -0.56
N ILE A 163 -3.73 5.48 0.07
CA ILE A 163 -5.15 5.44 0.44
C ILE A 163 -5.86 6.72 0.00
N ALA A 164 -6.96 6.61 -0.73
CA ALA A 164 -7.94 7.68 -0.86
C ALA A 164 -9.04 7.54 0.19
N THR A 165 -9.48 8.64 0.81
CA THR A 165 -10.55 8.63 1.82
C THR A 165 -11.56 9.75 1.61
N TRP A 166 -12.86 9.44 1.76
CA TRP A 166 -13.96 10.41 1.62
C TRP A 166 -15.19 10.03 2.48
N PRO A 167 -16.13 10.98 2.71
CA PRO A 167 -17.41 10.68 3.35
C PRO A 167 -18.33 9.83 2.45
N ASP A 168 -19.01 8.84 3.03
CA ASP A 168 -19.85 7.88 2.32
C ASP A 168 -21.03 8.50 1.55
N ASN A 169 -21.52 9.67 1.97
CA ASN A 169 -22.57 10.40 1.26
C ASN A 169 -22.19 10.87 -0.16
N ARG A 170 -20.90 10.81 -0.53
CA ARG A 170 -20.41 11.05 -1.90
C ARG A 170 -19.94 9.78 -2.61
N THR A 171 -20.19 8.60 -2.04
CA THR A 171 -19.74 7.32 -2.60
C THR A 171 -20.69 6.75 -3.64
N SER A 172 -20.13 6.00 -4.57
CA SER A 172 -20.84 5.17 -5.53
C SER A 172 -19.90 4.10 -6.05
N ASP A 173 -20.43 2.98 -6.55
CA ASP A 173 -19.61 1.90 -7.12
C ASP A 173 -18.68 2.42 -8.24
N ALA A 174 -19.17 3.36 -9.06
CA ALA A 174 -18.38 4.00 -10.10
C ALA A 174 -17.23 4.84 -9.54
N LYS A 175 -17.46 5.59 -8.46
CA LYS A 175 -16.41 6.36 -7.77
C LYS A 175 -15.38 5.43 -7.15
N GLU A 176 -15.81 4.36 -6.49
CA GLU A 176 -14.93 3.37 -5.87
C GLU A 176 -14.06 2.66 -6.90
N ALA A 177 -14.63 2.25 -8.02
CA ALA A 177 -13.88 1.63 -9.11
C ALA A 177 -12.86 2.60 -9.74
N ALA A 178 -13.27 3.85 -10.00
CA ALA A 178 -12.38 4.89 -10.54
C ALA A 178 -11.24 5.21 -9.56
N ALA A 179 -11.56 5.47 -8.29
CA ALA A 179 -10.56 5.72 -7.24
C ALA A 179 -9.63 4.52 -7.05
N GLY A 180 -10.15 3.29 -7.10
CA GLY A 180 -9.35 2.07 -7.03
C GLY A 180 -8.35 1.95 -8.18
N ALA A 181 -8.76 2.27 -9.40
CA ALA A 181 -7.87 2.29 -10.55
C ALA A 181 -6.78 3.38 -10.41
N THR A 182 -7.15 4.60 -10.02
CA THR A 182 -6.21 5.71 -9.82
C THR A 182 -5.22 5.42 -8.69
N ILE A 183 -5.68 4.97 -7.53
CA ILE A 183 -4.83 4.65 -6.38
C ILE A 183 -3.89 3.48 -6.68
N ARG A 184 -4.38 2.44 -7.37
CA ARG A 184 -3.52 1.35 -7.81
C ARG A 184 -2.44 1.84 -8.77
N ALA A 185 -2.78 2.64 -9.78
CA ALA A 185 -1.82 3.19 -10.72
C ALA A 185 -0.77 4.09 -10.05
N ALA A 186 -1.20 4.90 -9.07
CA ALA A 186 -0.33 5.74 -8.26
C ALA A 186 0.62 4.91 -7.38
N ALA A 187 0.11 3.87 -6.72
CA ALA A 187 0.90 2.98 -5.88
C ALA A 187 1.91 2.18 -6.71
N ASP A 188 1.53 1.71 -7.90
CA ASP A 188 2.42 1.05 -8.85
C ASP A 188 3.51 2.02 -9.38
N ASN A 189 3.18 3.30 -9.60
CA ASN A 189 4.14 4.33 -9.98
C ASN A 189 5.18 4.54 -8.87
N LEU A 190 4.72 4.73 -7.63
CA LEU A 190 5.61 4.87 -6.49
C LEU A 190 6.47 3.61 -6.31
N SER A 191 5.88 2.43 -6.41
CA SER A 191 6.61 1.16 -6.35
C SER A 191 7.72 1.07 -7.40
N ARG A 192 7.45 1.46 -8.66
CA ARG A 192 8.48 1.52 -9.72
C ARG A 192 9.62 2.47 -9.37
N ARG A 193 9.33 3.62 -8.76
CA ARG A 193 10.36 4.55 -8.27
C ARG A 193 11.17 3.98 -7.10
N LEU A 194 10.61 3.05 -6.34
CA LEU A 194 11.30 2.26 -5.32
C LEU A 194 12.00 1.02 -5.89
N GLY A 195 12.04 0.86 -7.22
CA GLY A 195 12.73 -0.22 -7.92
C GLY A 195 11.89 -1.47 -8.16
N TRP A 196 10.59 -1.46 -7.86
CA TRP A 196 9.71 -2.58 -8.19
C TRP A 196 9.52 -2.71 -9.70
N SER A 197 9.93 -3.84 -10.27
CA SER A 197 9.58 -4.23 -11.63
C SER A 197 8.46 -5.27 -11.58
N SER A 198 7.32 -4.98 -12.18
CA SER A 198 6.20 -5.93 -12.33
C SER A 198 6.51 -7.10 -13.28
N VAL A 199 7.75 -7.20 -13.75
CA VAL A 199 8.22 -8.26 -14.65
C VAL A 199 8.65 -9.43 -13.78
N GLU A 200 7.82 -10.48 -13.76
CA GLU A 200 8.27 -11.83 -13.45
C GLU A 200 9.52 -12.11 -14.28
N SER A 201 10.69 -12.19 -13.64
CA SER A 201 11.90 -12.64 -14.32
C SER A 201 11.62 -14.04 -14.88
N PRO A 202 11.79 -14.30 -16.18
CA PRO A 202 11.74 -15.65 -16.70
C PRO A 202 12.80 -16.46 -15.96
N ARG A 203 12.38 -17.36 -15.07
CA ARG A 203 13.31 -18.28 -14.41
C ARG A 203 14.02 -19.04 -15.52
N GLY A 204 15.36 -18.97 -15.51
CA GLY A 204 16.23 -19.48 -16.55
C GLY A 204 15.95 -20.95 -16.89
N GLY A 205 15.40 -21.17 -18.07
CA GLY A 205 15.51 -22.44 -18.79
C GLY A 205 16.81 -22.45 -19.58
N MET A 206 17.92 -22.78 -18.92
CA MET A 206 19.14 -23.20 -19.61
C MET A 206 19.52 -24.59 -19.10
N GLY A 207 18.65 -25.56 -19.42
CA GLY A 207 19.02 -26.96 -19.45
C GLY A 207 19.84 -27.20 -20.71
N ARG A 208 21.16 -27.22 -20.56
CA ARG A 208 22.05 -27.89 -21.51
C ARG A 208 22.21 -29.33 -21.04
N SER A 209 21.67 -30.27 -21.79
CA SER A 209 22.21 -31.61 -22.03
C SER A 209 21.45 -32.21 -23.20
#